data_AF-A0A1H7EIT8-F1
#
_entry.id   AF-A0A1H7EIT8-F1
#
_cell.length_a   1.000
_cell.length_b   1.000
_cell.length_c   1.000
_cell.angle_alpha   90.00
_cell.angle_beta   90.00
_cell.angle_gamma   90.00
#
_symmetry.space_group_name_H-M   'P 1'
#
loop_
_entity.id
_entity.type
_entity.pdbx_description
1 polymer ?
#
loop_
_entity_poly.entity_id
_entity_poly.type
_entity_poly.pdbx_seq_one_letter_code
_entity_poly.pdbx_strand_id
1 'polypeptide(L)'
;MRLGDRLDRRFSGKVEFLVLFVCALLIGLIVPCQAVEPHDASIIHVTLGDPPFEAPVSFAIPGALRPEIHDNFFRIRVSYPSMHATSNFKKLEDDTLDIVVKAYPKNGTMADSIVSGSIGAKMIGNEQGFSVYRQPLGHSAPKKVWAFLDQNGNNVAIQDLGSYSVRYQLTHGVKRLYVVDCFFSKKLDANFRDIDAAAMKLVTDIFAR
;
A
#
# COMPACT_ATOMS: atom_id res chain seq x y z
N MET A 1 -49.72 63.30 -10.48
CA MET A 1 -48.82 64.47 -10.49
C MET A 1 -47.41 63.94 -10.35
N ARG A 2 -46.52 63.85 -11.35
CA ARG A 2 -46.12 64.77 -12.44
C ARG A 2 -45.80 66.17 -11.95
N LEU A 3 -44.50 66.49 -11.93
CA LEU A 3 -43.78 67.70 -12.36
C LEU A 3 -42.33 67.47 -11.86
N GLY A 4 -41.26 67.52 -12.64
CA GLY A 4 -41.00 68.40 -13.78
C GLY A 4 -39.87 69.37 -13.38
N ASP A 5 -38.94 69.55 -14.31
CA ASP A 5 -37.93 70.62 -14.44
C ASP A 5 -36.52 70.36 -13.86
N ARG A 6 -35.53 70.08 -14.72
CA ARG A 6 -34.85 70.96 -15.70
C ARG A 6 -33.92 71.98 -15.03
N LEU A 7 -32.62 71.85 -15.29
CA LEU A 7 -31.92 72.85 -16.11
C LEU A 7 -30.52 72.37 -16.53
N ASP A 8 -30.34 72.39 -17.84
CA ASP A 8 -29.08 72.38 -18.57
C ASP A 8 -28.09 73.46 -18.11
N ARG A 9 -26.80 73.18 -18.22
CA ARG A 9 -25.89 74.11 -18.92
C ARG A 9 -24.72 73.38 -19.56
N ARG A 10 -24.62 73.62 -20.87
CA ARG A 10 -23.61 73.21 -21.83
C ARG A 10 -22.35 74.10 -21.77
N PHE A 11 -21.38 73.66 -22.58
CA PHE A 11 -20.32 74.42 -23.27
C PHE A 11 -19.03 74.61 -22.45
N SER A 12 -17.83 74.49 -23.00
CA SER A 12 -17.32 74.21 -24.35
C SER A 12 -15.79 74.18 -24.23
N GLY A 13 -15.08 73.35 -25.01
CA GLY A 13 -13.76 73.78 -25.50
C GLY A 13 -12.68 72.71 -25.67
N LYS A 14 -12.42 72.37 -26.94
CA LYS A 14 -11.12 71.99 -27.55
C LYS A 14 -10.58 70.61 -27.15
N VAL A 15 -10.64 69.55 -27.98
CA VAL A 15 -9.99 69.29 -29.29
C VAL A 15 -8.49 69.61 -29.28
N GLU A 16 -7.67 68.56 -29.21
CA GLU A 16 -6.39 68.33 -29.93
C GLU A 16 -5.83 66.96 -29.46
N PHE A 17 -6.05 65.87 -30.21
CA PHE A 17 -5.05 65.21 -31.08
C PHE A 17 -3.61 65.16 -30.52
N LEU A 18 -3.22 64.01 -29.95
CA LEU A 18 -1.89 63.45 -30.26
C LEU A 18 -1.89 61.92 -30.10
N VAL A 19 -1.74 61.26 -31.24
CA VAL A 19 -1.45 59.84 -31.42
C VAL A 19 -0.01 59.58 -30.95
N LEU A 20 0.19 58.65 -30.00
CA LEU A 20 1.51 58.09 -29.68
C LEU A 20 1.41 56.57 -29.49
N PHE A 21 1.77 55.88 -30.56
CA PHE A 21 2.67 54.72 -30.58
C PHE A 21 2.66 53.76 -29.38
N VAL A 22 1.99 52.61 -29.59
CA VAL A 22 2.59 51.27 -29.71
C VAL A 22 3.81 50.93 -28.82
N CYS A 23 3.68 49.76 -28.17
CA CYS A 23 4.73 48.91 -27.58
C CYS A 23 5.23 49.25 -26.17
N ALA A 24 4.56 48.69 -25.15
CA ALA A 24 5.24 48.27 -23.92
C ALA A 24 4.58 47.03 -23.32
N LEU A 25 5.19 45.88 -23.63
CA LEU A 25 5.31 44.66 -22.84
C LEU A 25 4.07 44.19 -22.03
N LEU A 26 3.34 43.24 -22.63
CA LEU A 26 2.80 42.09 -21.91
C LEU A 26 3.97 41.36 -21.24
N ILE A 27 4.26 41.68 -19.97
CA ILE A 27 5.07 40.81 -19.11
C ILE A 27 4.17 39.62 -18.78
N GLY A 28 4.32 38.56 -19.60
CA GLY A 28 3.77 37.26 -19.28
C GLY A 28 4.28 36.82 -17.92
N LEU A 29 3.34 36.57 -17.01
CA LEU A 29 3.57 35.73 -15.84
C LEU A 29 3.88 34.32 -16.34
N ILE A 30 5.12 34.10 -16.75
CA ILE A 30 5.70 32.76 -16.78
C ILE A 30 5.89 32.42 -15.30
N VAL A 31 4.83 31.90 -14.67
CA VAL A 31 5.00 31.10 -13.47
C VAL A 31 5.95 29.99 -13.92
N PRO A 32 7.17 29.87 -13.37
CA PRO A 32 7.92 28.66 -13.58
C PRO A 32 7.04 27.55 -13.01
N CYS A 33 6.45 26.77 -13.91
CA CYS A 33 5.96 25.45 -13.58
C CYS A 33 7.21 24.76 -13.03
N GLN A 34 7.34 24.74 -11.70
CA GLN A 34 8.27 23.84 -11.05
C GLN A 34 7.78 22.48 -11.50
N ALA A 35 8.46 21.93 -12.50
CA ALA A 35 8.39 20.52 -12.81
C ALA A 35 8.62 19.85 -11.46
N VAL A 36 7.57 19.24 -10.93
CA VAL A 36 7.69 18.29 -9.84
C VAL A 36 8.71 17.30 -10.36
N GLU A 37 9.94 17.33 -9.82
CA GLU A 37 10.95 16.35 -10.17
C GLU A 37 10.29 14.98 -10.01
N PRO A 38 10.39 14.10 -11.03
CA PRO A 38 9.84 12.76 -10.90
C PRO A 38 10.48 12.15 -9.66
N HIS A 39 9.67 11.96 -8.62
CA HIS A 39 10.10 11.34 -7.37
C HIS A 39 10.69 9.96 -7.71
N ASP A 40 12.01 9.95 -7.81
CA ASP A 40 12.94 8.84 -7.74
C ASP A 40 12.57 7.57 -8.52
N ALA A 41 13.14 7.46 -9.72
CA ALA A 41 13.42 6.18 -10.37
C ALA A 41 14.58 5.42 -9.69
N SER A 42 14.90 5.73 -8.43
CA SER A 42 15.97 5.06 -7.69
C SER A 42 15.52 3.65 -7.29
N ILE A 43 16.42 2.69 -7.42
CA ILE A 43 16.22 1.30 -7.00
C ILE A 43 17.00 1.09 -5.70
N ILE A 44 16.33 0.61 -4.67
CA ILE A 44 16.90 0.27 -3.37
C ILE A 44 17.13 -1.23 -3.33
N HIS A 45 18.40 -1.63 -3.21
CA HIS A 45 18.76 -3.04 -3.08
C HIS A 45 18.74 -3.47 -1.62
N VAL A 46 18.01 -4.55 -1.33
CA VAL A 46 17.89 -5.12 0.01
C VAL A 46 18.23 -6.60 -0.07
N THR A 47 19.07 -7.07 0.84
CA THR A 47 19.31 -8.51 1.01
C THR A 47 18.82 -8.90 2.39
N LEU A 48 17.96 -9.91 2.44
CA LEU A 48 17.45 -10.48 3.68
C LEU A 48 18.04 -11.87 3.89
N GLY A 49 18.03 -12.32 5.15
CA GLY A 49 18.48 -13.65 5.53
C GLY A 49 19.87 -13.62 6.11
N ASP A 50 20.04 -14.35 7.21
CA ASP A 50 21.33 -14.58 7.85
C ASP A 50 21.82 -15.98 7.43
N PRO A 51 22.90 -16.11 6.63
CA PRO A 51 23.36 -17.38 6.06
C PRO A 51 23.45 -18.60 7.00
N PRO A 52 23.76 -18.46 8.31
CA PRO A 52 23.74 -19.58 9.26
C PRO A 52 22.34 -20.15 9.54
N PHE A 53 21.28 -19.38 9.26
CA PHE A 53 19.91 -19.69 9.62
C PHE A 53 18.95 -19.71 8.43
N GLU A 54 19.19 -18.85 7.43
CA GLU A 54 18.26 -18.54 6.34
C GLU A 54 19.05 -18.35 5.03
N ALA A 55 18.46 -18.75 3.90
CA ALA A 55 19.07 -18.48 2.61
C ALA A 55 19.04 -16.97 2.32
N PRO A 56 20.17 -16.36 1.93
CA PRO A 56 20.16 -14.96 1.55
C PRO A 56 19.29 -14.78 0.30
N VAL A 57 18.45 -13.76 0.32
CA VAL A 57 17.51 -13.42 -0.77
C VAL A 57 17.58 -11.92 -1.03
N SER A 58 17.67 -11.54 -2.29
CA SER A 58 17.84 -10.15 -2.68
C SER A 58 16.60 -9.58 -3.37
N PHE A 59 16.40 -8.28 -3.20
CA PHE A 59 15.27 -7.51 -3.70
C PHE A 59 15.75 -6.19 -4.30
N ALA A 60 15.11 -5.76 -5.37
CA ALA A 60 15.32 -4.49 -6.06
C ALA A 60 14.03 -3.67 -5.96
N ILE A 61 13.94 -2.85 -4.91
CA ILE A 61 12.71 -2.15 -4.54
C ILE A 61 12.70 -0.74 -5.14
N PRO A 62 11.71 -0.37 -5.97
CA PRO A 62 11.56 1.00 -6.42
C PRO A 62 11.40 1.97 -5.25
N GLY A 63 12.19 3.06 -5.24
CA GLY A 63 12.13 4.11 -4.20
C GLY A 63 10.76 4.76 -4.09
N ALA A 64 10.00 4.79 -5.20
CA ALA A 64 8.60 5.22 -5.23
C ALA A 64 7.66 4.42 -4.31
N LEU A 65 8.02 3.17 -3.95
CA LEU A 65 7.28 2.36 -2.97
C LEU A 65 7.57 2.78 -1.51
N ARG A 66 8.59 3.63 -1.31
CA ARG A 66 8.99 4.19 -0.01
C ARG A 66 9.13 3.12 1.08
N PRO A 67 9.98 2.09 0.87
CA PRO A 67 10.09 0.99 1.81
C PRO A 67 10.70 1.43 3.16
N GLU A 68 10.17 0.89 4.26
CA GLU A 68 10.81 0.93 5.58
C GLU A 68 11.78 -0.27 5.66
N ILE A 69 13.10 -0.01 5.64
CA ILE A 69 14.13 -1.05 5.69
C ILE A 69 14.59 -1.29 7.13
N HIS A 70 14.65 -2.55 7.53
CA HIS A 70 15.18 -3.00 8.81
C HIS A 70 16.19 -4.13 8.57
N ASP A 71 16.94 -4.50 9.61
CA ASP A 71 18.04 -5.48 9.51
C ASP A 71 17.60 -6.82 8.91
N ASN A 72 16.40 -7.31 9.27
CA ASN A 72 15.94 -8.66 8.92
C ASN A 72 14.66 -8.67 8.07
N PHE A 73 14.14 -7.50 7.72
CA PHE A 73 12.91 -7.38 6.93
C PHE A 73 12.80 -6.01 6.29
N PHE A 74 11.95 -5.90 5.27
CA PHE A 74 11.46 -4.61 4.82
C PHE A 74 9.94 -4.58 4.86
N ARG A 75 9.40 -3.37 4.93
CA ARG A 75 7.96 -3.12 4.92
C ARG A 75 7.60 -2.13 3.82
N ILE A 76 6.50 -2.37 3.14
CA ILE A 76 5.91 -1.49 2.13
C ILE A 76 4.43 -1.29 2.48
N ARG A 77 3.96 -0.04 2.43
CA ARG A 77 2.54 0.31 2.62
C ARG A 77 1.94 0.81 1.32
N VAL A 78 0.88 0.16 0.88
CA VAL A 78 0.21 0.48 -0.38
C VAL A 78 -1.30 0.57 -0.22
N SER A 79 -1.94 1.45 -0.97
CA SER A 79 -3.40 1.47 -1.10
C SER A 79 -3.87 0.28 -1.93
N TYR A 80 -4.99 -0.33 -1.54
CA TYR A 80 -5.65 -1.39 -2.28
C TYR A 80 -6.94 -0.86 -2.92
N PRO A 81 -7.24 -1.19 -4.18
CA PRO A 81 -6.56 -2.16 -5.06
C PRO A 81 -5.47 -1.57 -5.96
N SER A 82 -5.15 -0.27 -5.87
CA SER A 82 -4.21 0.38 -6.79
C SER A 82 -2.75 -0.07 -6.63
N MET A 83 -2.39 -0.59 -5.47
CA MET A 83 -1.03 -0.98 -5.08
C MET A 83 0.00 0.16 -5.15
N HIS A 84 -0.46 1.41 -5.09
CA HIS A 84 0.40 2.59 -5.04
C HIS A 84 0.82 2.89 -3.60
N ALA A 85 2.03 3.41 -3.43
CA ALA A 85 2.55 3.79 -2.13
C ALA A 85 1.61 4.79 -1.43
N THR A 86 1.37 4.57 -0.14
CA THR A 86 0.57 5.52 0.64
C THR A 86 1.41 6.74 1.05
N SER A 87 0.76 7.90 1.11
CA SER A 87 1.39 9.13 1.60
C SER A 87 1.45 9.18 3.13
N ASN A 88 0.61 8.39 3.83
CA ASN A 88 0.39 8.46 5.26
C ASN A 88 1.01 7.24 5.99
N PHE A 89 2.17 7.44 6.61
CA PHE A 89 2.86 6.41 7.39
C PHE A 89 2.45 6.38 8.87
N LYS A 90 1.72 7.40 9.36
CA LYS A 90 1.39 7.50 10.79
C LYS A 90 0.20 6.64 11.19
N LYS A 91 -0.74 6.44 10.27
CA LYS A 91 -1.94 5.64 10.49
C LYS A 91 -2.23 4.84 9.23
N LEU A 92 -2.29 3.53 9.38
CA LEU A 92 -2.77 2.64 8.32
C LEU A 92 -4.29 2.81 8.18
N GLU A 93 -4.70 3.21 6.99
CA GLU A 93 -6.10 3.41 6.62
C GLU A 93 -6.79 2.08 6.33
N ASP A 94 -8.13 2.10 6.24
CA ASP A 94 -8.92 0.87 6.08
C ASP A 94 -8.68 0.21 4.71
N ASP A 95 -8.21 0.97 3.71
CA ASP A 95 -7.86 0.55 2.36
C ASP A 95 -6.38 0.24 2.16
N THR A 96 -5.56 0.29 3.21
CA THR A 96 -4.11 0.12 3.11
C THR A 96 -3.69 -1.31 3.45
N LEU A 97 -2.80 -1.88 2.63
CA LEU A 97 -2.06 -3.10 2.95
C LEU A 97 -0.72 -2.74 3.59
N ASP A 98 -0.42 -3.33 4.74
CA ASP A 98 0.92 -3.33 5.35
C ASP A 98 1.63 -4.63 4.96
N ILE A 99 2.53 -4.57 3.99
CA ILE A 99 3.24 -5.73 3.45
C ILE A 99 4.62 -5.77 4.07
N VAL A 100 4.92 -6.84 4.79
CA VAL A 100 6.23 -7.09 5.41
C VAL A 100 6.85 -8.32 4.76
N VAL A 101 8.07 -8.18 4.26
CA VAL A 101 8.82 -9.26 3.63
C VAL A 101 10.04 -9.60 4.46
N LYS A 102 10.21 -10.89 4.74
CA LYS A 102 11.27 -11.45 5.60
C LYS A 102 11.94 -12.60 4.87
N ALA A 103 13.19 -12.91 5.19
CA ALA A 103 13.75 -14.20 4.79
C ALA A 103 12.98 -15.36 5.44
N TYR A 104 13.05 -16.53 4.81
CA TYR A 104 12.25 -17.66 5.26
C TYR A 104 12.86 -18.30 6.51
N PRO A 105 12.09 -18.41 7.61
CA PRO A 105 12.61 -18.91 8.87
C PRO A 105 12.96 -20.40 8.77
N LYS A 106 14.08 -20.79 9.40
CA LYS A 106 14.57 -22.19 9.45
C LYS A 106 13.51 -23.20 9.89
N ASN A 107 12.65 -22.81 10.82
CA ASN A 107 11.63 -23.67 11.43
C ASN A 107 10.29 -23.62 10.69
N GLY A 108 10.23 -23.02 9.49
CA GLY A 108 8.99 -22.84 8.74
C GLY A 108 8.16 -21.67 9.25
N THR A 109 7.10 -21.37 8.49
CA THR A 109 6.22 -20.24 8.77
C THR A 109 5.08 -20.63 9.71
N MET A 110 4.33 -19.61 10.15
CA MET A 110 3.05 -19.84 10.82
C MET A 110 2.08 -20.64 9.94
N ALA A 111 2.04 -20.37 8.62
CA ALA A 111 1.19 -21.12 7.70
C ALA A 111 1.58 -22.61 7.66
N ASP A 112 2.86 -22.91 7.60
CA ASP A 112 3.37 -24.30 7.64
C ASP A 112 3.02 -24.99 8.96
N SER A 113 3.12 -24.26 10.07
CA SER A 113 2.81 -24.77 11.40
C SER A 113 1.33 -25.08 11.58
N ILE A 114 0.45 -24.25 11.02
CA ILE A 114 -0.99 -24.47 11.03
C ILE A 114 -1.36 -25.70 10.20
N VAL A 115 -0.85 -25.78 8.96
CA VAL A 115 -1.19 -26.85 8.03
C VAL A 115 -0.62 -28.20 8.48
N SER A 116 0.59 -28.21 9.04
CA SER A 116 1.19 -29.43 9.61
C SER A 116 0.58 -29.86 10.95
N GLY A 117 -0.20 -28.99 11.61
CA GLY A 117 -0.76 -29.23 12.94
C GLY A 117 0.27 -29.16 14.08
N SER A 118 1.50 -28.69 13.83
CA SER A 118 2.59 -28.66 14.82
C SER A 118 2.27 -27.78 16.04
N ILE A 119 1.41 -26.78 15.87
CA ILE A 119 0.93 -25.89 16.94
C ILE A 119 -0.41 -26.32 17.55
N GLY A 120 -0.83 -27.56 17.30
CA GLY A 120 -2.08 -28.12 17.81
C GLY A 120 -3.35 -27.58 17.16
N ALA A 121 -3.22 -26.82 16.05
CA ALA A 121 -4.37 -26.34 15.29
C ALA A 121 -5.23 -27.51 14.78
N LYS A 122 -6.54 -27.45 15.03
CA LYS A 122 -7.48 -28.48 14.58
C LYS A 122 -8.27 -27.96 13.39
N MET A 123 -8.27 -28.70 12.28
CA MET A 123 -9.16 -28.42 11.15
C MET A 123 -10.62 -28.62 11.61
N ILE A 124 -11.47 -27.63 11.38
CA ILE A 124 -12.88 -27.64 11.79
C ILE A 124 -13.85 -27.68 10.61
N GLY A 125 -13.35 -27.55 9.37
CA GLY A 125 -14.17 -27.65 8.17
C GLY A 125 -13.54 -26.93 6.98
N ASN A 126 -14.35 -26.72 5.95
CA ASN A 126 -13.99 -25.92 4.78
C ASN A 126 -15.02 -24.81 4.58
N GLU A 127 -14.56 -23.64 4.12
CA GLU A 127 -15.40 -22.47 3.87
C GLU A 127 -14.91 -21.81 2.59
N GLN A 128 -15.76 -21.66 1.57
CA GLN A 128 -15.43 -20.95 0.32
C GLN A 128 -14.10 -21.40 -0.33
N GLY A 129 -13.78 -22.70 -0.25
CA GLY A 129 -12.53 -23.26 -0.80
C GLY A 129 -11.28 -23.02 0.05
N PHE A 130 -11.44 -22.62 1.31
CA PHE A 130 -10.40 -22.57 2.33
C PHE A 130 -10.57 -23.70 3.33
N SER A 131 -9.47 -24.29 3.78
CA SER A 131 -9.47 -25.15 4.96
C SER A 131 -9.45 -24.28 6.21
N VAL A 132 -10.43 -24.48 7.09
CA VAL A 132 -10.61 -23.67 8.30
C VAL A 132 -10.06 -24.41 9.50
N TYR A 133 -9.17 -23.76 10.22
CA TYR A 133 -8.54 -24.27 11.42
C TYR A 133 -8.94 -23.45 12.64
N ARG A 134 -8.93 -24.11 13.79
CA ARG A 134 -9.09 -23.50 15.11
C ARG A 134 -7.85 -23.82 15.94
N GLN A 135 -7.10 -22.79 16.30
CA GLN A 135 -5.96 -22.94 17.21
C GLN A 135 -6.45 -23.07 18.66
N PRO A 136 -5.98 -24.07 19.43
CA PRO A 136 -6.22 -24.13 20.87
C PRO A 136 -5.17 -23.28 21.60
N LEU A 137 -5.50 -22.06 22.06
CA LEU A 137 -4.55 -21.25 22.82
C LEU A 137 -5.21 -20.48 23.96
N GLY A 138 -5.14 -21.03 25.18
CA GLY A 138 -5.29 -20.30 26.45
C GLY A 138 -6.60 -19.52 26.65
N HIS A 139 -6.65 -18.68 27.68
CA HIS A 139 -7.84 -17.89 28.09
C HIS A 139 -8.35 -16.87 27.06
N SER A 140 -7.72 -16.77 25.87
CA SER A 140 -8.14 -15.87 24.80
C SER A 140 -8.82 -16.68 23.70
N ALA A 141 -9.98 -16.18 23.23
CA ALA A 141 -10.88 -16.91 22.34
C ALA A 141 -10.17 -17.60 21.15
N PRO A 142 -10.69 -18.75 20.70
CA PRO A 142 -10.16 -19.50 19.56
C PRO A 142 -10.08 -18.62 18.30
N LYS A 143 -8.87 -18.39 17.80
CA LYS A 143 -8.67 -17.65 16.56
C LYS A 143 -8.97 -18.56 15.38
N LYS A 144 -9.90 -18.10 14.53
CA LYS A 144 -10.21 -18.76 13.26
C LYS A 144 -9.07 -18.47 12.29
N VAL A 145 -8.60 -19.51 11.62
CA VAL A 145 -7.60 -19.41 10.57
C VAL A 145 -8.15 -20.03 9.31
N TRP A 146 -8.10 -19.31 8.20
CA TRP A 146 -8.34 -19.85 6.87
C TRP A 146 -7.00 -20.16 6.23
N ALA A 147 -6.85 -21.34 5.63
CA ALA A 147 -5.64 -21.70 4.91
C ALA A 147 -5.97 -22.26 3.54
N PHE A 148 -5.04 -22.06 2.60
CA PHE A 148 -5.11 -22.62 1.27
C PHE A 148 -3.70 -22.83 0.70
N LEU A 149 -3.61 -23.57 -0.41
CA LEU A 149 -2.39 -23.69 -1.19
C LEU A 149 -2.43 -22.75 -2.39
N ASP A 150 -1.34 -22.03 -2.62
CA ASP A 150 -1.15 -21.27 -3.87
C ASP A 150 -0.97 -22.23 -5.07
N GLN A 151 -0.82 -21.66 -6.27
CA GLN A 151 -0.63 -22.45 -7.50
C GLN A 151 0.67 -23.25 -7.54
N ASN A 152 1.65 -22.91 -6.70
CA ASN A 152 2.95 -23.56 -6.59
C ASN A 152 3.01 -24.55 -5.41
N GLY A 153 1.92 -24.76 -4.68
CA GLY A 153 1.86 -25.61 -3.49
C GLY A 153 2.45 -24.97 -2.23
N ASN A 154 2.63 -23.65 -2.20
CA ASN A 154 3.00 -22.91 -1.00
C ASN A 154 1.80 -22.75 -0.06
N ASN A 155 2.05 -22.81 1.24
CA ASN A 155 1.03 -22.58 2.26
C ASN A 155 0.73 -21.10 2.43
N VAL A 156 -0.56 -20.76 2.39
CA VAL A 156 -1.09 -19.44 2.73
C VAL A 156 -2.03 -19.58 3.91
N ALA A 157 -1.87 -18.74 4.93
CA ALA A 157 -2.75 -18.73 6.10
C ALA A 157 -3.21 -17.30 6.42
N ILE A 158 -4.49 -17.15 6.73
CA ILE A 158 -5.15 -15.90 7.11
C ILE A 158 -5.67 -16.07 8.53
N GLN A 159 -5.17 -15.26 9.43
CA GLN A 159 -5.52 -15.28 10.83
C GLN A 159 -6.45 -14.12 11.17
N ASP A 160 -7.58 -14.43 11.80
CA ASP A 160 -8.30 -13.44 12.59
C ASP A 160 -7.56 -13.25 13.92
N LEU A 161 -6.92 -12.08 14.08
CA LEU A 161 -6.16 -11.74 15.28
C LEU A 161 -7.04 -11.51 16.53
N GLY A 162 -8.36 -11.58 16.40
CA GLY A 162 -9.35 -11.50 17.46
C GLY A 162 -10.29 -10.30 17.32
N SER A 163 -11.37 -10.26 18.11
CA SER A 163 -12.40 -9.22 18.05
C SER A 163 -11.89 -7.81 18.36
N TYR A 164 -10.80 -7.69 19.14
CA TYR A 164 -10.14 -6.42 19.44
C TYR A 164 -9.14 -5.98 18.35
N SER A 165 -8.84 -6.85 17.38
CA SER A 165 -8.06 -6.49 16.21
C SER A 165 -8.98 -6.01 15.10
N VAL A 166 -8.68 -4.83 14.56
CA VAL A 166 -9.33 -4.29 13.35
C VAL A 166 -8.74 -4.89 12.06
N ARG A 167 -7.77 -5.80 12.16
CA ARG A 167 -7.05 -6.36 11.00
C ARG A 167 -6.99 -7.88 10.98
N TYR A 168 -6.92 -8.40 9.76
CA TYR A 168 -6.42 -9.73 9.47
C TYR A 168 -4.90 -9.71 9.28
N GLN A 169 -4.27 -10.87 9.50
CA GLN A 169 -2.90 -11.13 9.09
C GLN A 169 -2.91 -12.29 8.09
N LEU A 170 -2.42 -12.05 6.89
CA LEU A 170 -2.11 -13.09 5.90
C LEU A 170 -0.62 -13.38 5.94
N THR A 171 -0.25 -14.66 5.92
CA THR A 171 1.13 -15.13 5.85
C THR A 171 1.26 -16.09 4.68
N HIS A 172 2.18 -15.80 3.76
CA HIS A 172 2.50 -16.60 2.58
C HIS A 172 4.00 -16.92 2.57
N GLY A 173 4.36 -18.20 2.72
CA GLY A 173 5.74 -18.65 2.63
C GLY A 173 6.11 -19.10 1.21
N VAL A 174 7.10 -18.48 0.57
CA VAL A 174 7.39 -18.69 -0.86
C VAL A 174 8.64 -19.56 -1.04
N LYS A 175 8.47 -20.81 -1.48
CA LYS A 175 9.56 -21.74 -1.86
C LYS A 175 10.72 -21.85 -0.85
N ARG A 176 10.45 -21.60 0.44
CA ARG A 176 11.48 -21.51 1.50
C ARG A 176 12.55 -20.44 1.29
N LEU A 177 12.25 -19.42 0.49
CA LEU A 177 13.15 -18.30 0.21
C LEU A 177 12.81 -17.10 1.10
N TYR A 178 11.55 -16.67 1.07
CA TYR A 178 11.06 -15.55 1.86
C TYR A 178 9.61 -15.77 2.30
N VAL A 179 9.16 -14.95 3.24
CA VAL A 179 7.79 -14.90 3.75
C VAL A 179 7.23 -13.52 3.50
N VAL A 180 5.97 -13.47 3.07
CA VAL A 180 5.19 -12.26 2.97
C VAL A 180 4.12 -12.29 4.06
N ASP A 181 4.22 -11.36 5.01
CA ASP A 181 3.15 -11.06 5.96
C ASP A 181 2.40 -9.82 5.46
N CYS A 182 1.09 -9.93 5.24
CA CYS A 182 0.25 -8.82 4.82
C CYS A 182 -0.83 -8.54 5.87
N PHE A 183 -0.86 -7.31 6.40
CA PHE A 183 -1.89 -6.87 7.35
C PHE A 183 -2.85 -5.91 6.67
N PHE A 184 -4.15 -6.14 6.82
CA PHE A 184 -5.18 -5.35 6.17
C PHE A 184 -6.45 -5.26 7.02
N SER A 185 -7.23 -4.20 6.82
CA SER A 185 -8.44 -3.95 7.61
C SER A 185 -9.50 -5.03 7.38
N LYS A 186 -10.20 -5.41 8.45
CA LYS A 186 -11.38 -6.28 8.36
C LYS A 186 -12.54 -5.63 7.60
N LYS A 187 -12.52 -4.30 7.46
CA LYS A 187 -13.51 -3.53 6.72
C LYS A 187 -13.24 -3.44 5.21
N LEU A 188 -12.08 -3.93 4.75
CA LEU A 188 -11.70 -3.89 3.34
C LEU A 188 -12.67 -4.72 2.48
N ASP A 189 -13.36 -5.69 3.08
CA ASP A 189 -14.36 -6.58 2.45
C ASP A 189 -13.91 -7.18 1.11
N ALA A 190 -12.60 -7.41 0.97
CA ALA A 190 -11.99 -7.97 -0.21
C ALA A 190 -11.71 -9.47 -0.04
N ASN A 191 -11.73 -10.20 -1.14
CA ASN A 191 -11.39 -11.62 -1.14
C ASN A 191 -9.92 -11.82 -0.73
N PHE A 192 -9.67 -12.73 0.21
CA PHE A 192 -8.30 -13.01 0.68
C PHE A 192 -7.35 -13.47 -0.43
N ARG A 193 -7.85 -14.18 -1.45
CA ARG A 193 -7.05 -14.62 -2.61
C ARG A 193 -6.66 -13.44 -3.50
N ASP A 194 -7.52 -12.44 -3.63
CA ASP A 194 -7.22 -11.25 -4.44
C ASP A 194 -6.17 -10.38 -3.74
N ILE A 195 -6.26 -10.24 -2.41
CA ILE A 195 -5.25 -9.57 -1.58
C ILE A 195 -3.90 -10.30 -1.69
N ASP A 196 -3.90 -11.64 -1.51
CA ASP A 196 -2.69 -12.46 -1.65
C ASP A 196 -2.08 -12.30 -3.04
N ALA A 197 -2.88 -12.43 -4.10
CA ALA A 197 -2.40 -12.31 -5.47
C ALA A 197 -1.81 -10.92 -5.76
N ALA A 198 -2.44 -9.85 -5.28
CA ALA A 198 -1.94 -8.49 -5.45
C ALA A 198 -0.61 -8.28 -4.70
N ALA A 199 -0.55 -8.67 -3.42
CA ALA A 199 0.66 -8.56 -2.61
C ALA A 199 1.80 -9.40 -3.20
N MET A 200 1.52 -10.63 -3.60
CA MET A 200 2.50 -11.54 -4.20
C MET A 200 2.99 -11.05 -5.55
N LYS A 201 2.13 -10.48 -6.39
CA LYS A 201 2.54 -9.86 -7.64
C LYS A 201 3.53 -8.73 -7.36
N LEU A 202 3.21 -7.81 -6.44
CA LEU A 202 4.10 -6.71 -6.08
C LEU A 202 5.47 -7.22 -5.59
N VAL A 203 5.49 -8.20 -4.68
CA VAL A 203 6.74 -8.74 -4.12
C VAL A 203 7.55 -9.51 -5.16
N THR A 204 6.89 -10.24 -6.07
CA THR A 204 7.56 -10.97 -7.15
C THR A 204 8.19 -10.02 -8.16
N ASP A 205 7.50 -8.91 -8.48
CA ASP A 205 8.00 -7.89 -9.41
C ASP A 205 9.29 -7.21 -8.89
N ILE A 206 9.51 -7.19 -7.58
CA ILE A 206 10.72 -6.61 -6.94
C ILE A 206 11.75 -7.65 -6.48
N PHE A 207 11.49 -8.94 -6.68
CA PHE A 207 12.41 -10.02 -6.27
C PHE A 207 13.59 -10.10 -7.23
N ALA A 208 14.80 -9.93 -6.69
CA ALA A 208 16.06 -9.93 -7.43
C ALA A 208 16.93 -11.07 -6.89
N ARG A 209 16.63 -12.28 -7.37
CA ARG A 209 17.30 -13.58 -7.16
C ARG A 209 18.40 -13.67 -6.10
#